data_AF-A0A943BFF2-F1
#
_entry.id   AF-A0A943BFF2-F1
#
_cell.length_a   1.000
_cell.length_b   1.000
_cell.length_c   1.000
_cell.angle_alpha   90.00
_cell.angle_beta   90.00
_cell.angle_gamma   90.00
#
_symmetry.space_group_name_H-M   'P 1'
#
loop_
_entity.id
_entity.type
_entity.pdbx_description
1 polymer ?
#
loop_
_entity_poly.entity_id
_entity_poly.type
_entity_poly.pdbx_seq_one_letter_code
_entity_poly.pdbx_strand_id
1 'polypeptide(L)'
;MNVLEKILEEISEVEKEYVSGHKVLYALGATGMATEISGIIRSHMDEEKDDGWISVKKRLPEGKEVIAQNKDGEMLIGYVYYSEEMEWYECVSESMYLTNVIAWQPLPEPYKEG
;
A
#
# COMPACT_ATOMS: atom_id res chain seq x y z
N MET A 1 -8.81 -13.58 1.58
CA MET A 1 -9.80 -12.64 1.07
C MET A 1 -9.58 -11.29 1.75
N ASN A 2 -9.18 -10.27 1.00
CA ASN A 2 -9.07 -8.89 1.50
C ASN A 2 -10.47 -8.36 1.88
N VAL A 3 -10.54 -7.38 2.78
CA VAL A 3 -11.78 -6.71 3.18
C VAL A 3 -12.54 -6.19 1.95
N LEU A 4 -11.82 -5.61 0.96
CA LEU A 4 -12.43 -5.13 -0.27
C LEU A 4 -13.03 -6.24 -1.13
N GLU A 5 -12.40 -7.43 -1.20
CA GLU A 5 -12.96 -8.58 -1.91
C GLU A 5 -14.26 -9.07 -1.25
N LYS A 6 -14.31 -9.08 0.09
CA LYS A 6 -15.52 -9.42 0.83
C LYS A 6 -16.65 -8.43 0.58
N ILE A 7 -16.35 -7.13 0.55
CA ILE A 7 -17.36 -6.09 0.25
C ILE A 7 -17.92 -6.26 -1.16
N LEU A 8 -17.07 -6.58 -2.15
CA LEU A 8 -17.53 -6.83 -3.52
C LEU A 8 -18.44 -8.06 -3.61
N GLU A 9 -18.15 -9.11 -2.84
CA GLU A 9 -19.01 -10.29 -2.74
C GLU A 9 -20.39 -9.94 -2.14
N GLU A 10 -20.41 -9.21 -1.03
CA GLU A 10 -21.66 -8.76 -0.39
C GLU A 10 -22.51 -7.86 -1.32
N ILE A 11 -21.88 -6.94 -2.08
CA ILE A 11 -22.58 -6.12 -3.08
C ILE A 11 -23.20 -6.98 -4.18
N SER A 12 -22.48 -8.00 -4.65
CA SER A 12 -22.97 -8.93 -5.68
C SER A 12 -24.19 -9.72 -5.21
N GLU A 13 -24.20 -10.18 -3.96
CA GLU A 13 -25.35 -10.87 -3.39
C GLU A 13 -26.56 -9.95 -3.22
N VAL A 14 -26.35 -8.72 -2.72
CA VAL A 14 -27.42 -7.70 -2.62
C VAL A 14 -27.98 -7.38 -4.01
N GLU A 15 -27.13 -7.20 -5.03
CA GLU A 15 -27.59 -6.94 -6.39
C GLU A 15 -28.53 -8.05 -6.90
N LYS A 16 -28.16 -9.32 -6.70
CA LYS A 16 -28.98 -10.47 -7.12
C LYS A 16 -30.37 -10.46 -6.46
N GLU A 17 -30.45 -10.15 -5.18
CA GLU A 17 -31.72 -10.04 -4.45
C GLU A 17 -32.62 -8.96 -5.07
N TYR A 18 -32.07 -7.77 -5.34
CA TYR A 18 -32.83 -6.64 -5.89
C TYR A 18 -33.22 -6.81 -7.37
N VAL A 19 -32.42 -7.53 -8.16
CA VAL A 19 -32.76 -7.83 -9.56
C VAL A 19 -33.90 -8.86 -9.62
N SER A 20 -33.98 -9.75 -8.64
CA SER A 20 -35.07 -10.71 -8.55
C SER A 20 -36.38 -10.04 -8.07
N GLY A 21 -37.48 -10.28 -8.77
CA GLY A 21 -38.83 -9.85 -8.33
C GLY A 21 -39.22 -8.39 -8.59
N HIS A 22 -38.34 -7.57 -9.17
CA HIS A 22 -38.63 -6.15 -9.47
C HIS A 22 -38.93 -5.90 -10.95
N LYS A 23 -39.62 -4.79 -11.25
CA LYS A 23 -39.87 -4.34 -12.64
C LYS A 23 -38.54 -4.10 -13.35
N VAL A 24 -38.47 -4.46 -14.63
CA VAL A 24 -37.26 -4.42 -15.46
C VAL A 24 -36.46 -3.12 -15.32
N LEU A 25 -37.10 -1.95 -15.41
CA LEU A 25 -36.39 -0.67 -15.31
C LEU A 25 -35.77 -0.43 -13.93
N TYR A 26 -36.41 -0.92 -12.86
CA TYR A 26 -35.89 -0.81 -11.50
C TYR A 26 -34.70 -1.75 -11.29
N ALA A 27 -34.84 -3.01 -11.74
CA ALA A 27 -33.75 -4.00 -11.71
C ALA A 27 -32.53 -3.50 -12.51
N LEU A 28 -32.75 -2.92 -13.69
CA LEU A 28 -31.68 -2.34 -14.51
C LEU A 28 -30.96 -1.20 -13.79
N GLY A 29 -31.70 -0.32 -13.11
CA GLY A 29 -31.14 0.75 -12.30
C GLY A 29 -30.30 0.23 -11.13
N ALA A 30 -30.77 -0.81 -10.43
CA ALA A 30 -30.06 -1.44 -9.32
C ALA A 30 -28.74 -2.07 -9.78
N THR A 31 -28.76 -2.85 -10.87
CA THR A 31 -27.56 -3.43 -11.49
C THR A 31 -26.56 -2.37 -11.93
N GLY A 32 -27.03 -1.28 -12.55
CA GLY A 32 -26.16 -0.17 -12.95
C GLY A 32 -25.45 0.45 -11.76
N MET A 33 -26.18 0.75 -10.68
CA MET A 33 -25.60 1.30 -9.45
C MET A 33 -24.61 0.34 -8.79
N ALA A 34 -24.94 -0.95 -8.67
CA ALA A 34 -24.05 -1.96 -8.10
C ALA A 34 -22.74 -2.10 -8.90
N THR A 35 -22.84 -2.01 -10.23
CA THR A 35 -21.67 -2.03 -11.13
C THR A 35 -20.77 -0.83 -10.91
N GLU A 36 -21.31 0.38 -10.85
CA GLU A 36 -20.55 1.62 -10.61
C GLU A 36 -19.85 1.61 -9.24
N ILE A 37 -20.58 1.23 -8.17
CA ILE A 37 -20.01 1.12 -6.82
C ILE A 37 -18.88 0.09 -6.79
N SER A 38 -19.09 -1.08 -7.42
CA SER A 38 -18.06 -2.11 -7.52
C SER A 38 -16.83 -1.62 -8.31
N GLY A 39 -17.04 -0.80 -9.34
CA GLY A 39 -15.97 -0.17 -10.11
C GLY A 39 -15.11 0.77 -9.27
N ILE A 40 -15.75 1.62 -8.46
CA ILE A 40 -15.07 2.53 -7.52
C ILE A 40 -14.26 1.73 -6.51
N ILE A 41 -14.82 0.66 -5.93
CA ILE A 41 -14.09 -0.17 -4.96
C ILE A 41 -12.88 -0.83 -5.61
N ARG A 42 -13.04 -1.40 -6.81
CA ARG A 42 -11.93 -2.02 -7.55
C ARG A 42 -10.83 -1.03 -7.89
N SER A 43 -11.14 0.22 -8.20
CA SER A 43 -10.11 1.24 -8.49
C SER A 43 -9.22 1.56 -7.29
N HIS A 44 -9.66 1.24 -6.07
CA HIS A 44 -8.89 1.42 -4.84
C HIS A 44 -8.39 0.07 -4.26
N MET A 45 -8.57 -1.05 -4.97
CA MET A 45 -8.02 -2.35 -4.53
C MET A 45 -6.49 -2.43 -4.69
N ASP A 46 -5.97 -1.76 -5.71
CA ASP A 46 -4.53 -1.65 -6.00
C ASP A 46 -3.90 -0.41 -5.36
N GLU A 47 -4.68 0.40 -4.63
CA GLU A 47 -4.10 1.32 -3.65
C GLU A 47 -3.48 0.46 -2.56
N GLU A 48 -2.24 0.04 -2.79
CA GLU A 48 -1.33 -0.40 -1.72
C GLU A 48 -1.55 0.57 -0.56
N LYS A 49 -1.81 0.04 0.63
CA LYS A 49 -1.79 0.85 1.84
C LYS A 49 -0.49 1.64 1.77
N ASP A 50 -0.58 2.93 1.51
CA ASP A 50 0.57 3.83 1.54
C ASP A 50 0.95 3.95 3.01
N ASP A 51 1.63 2.91 3.48
CA ASP A 51 2.22 2.82 4.80
C ASP A 51 3.51 3.65 4.89
N GLY A 52 3.77 4.46 3.85
CA GLY A 52 4.92 5.33 3.70
C GLY A 52 6.18 4.60 3.22
N TRP A 53 6.15 3.27 3.08
CA TRP A 53 7.32 2.50 2.67
C TRP A 53 7.51 2.52 1.15
N ILE A 54 8.70 2.95 0.74
CA ILE A 54 9.15 3.00 -0.65
C ILE A 54 10.20 1.92 -0.83
N SER A 55 9.96 0.97 -1.74
CA SER A 55 10.96 -0.05 -2.06
C SER A 55 12.22 0.58 -2.65
N VAL A 56 13.40 0.12 -2.21
CA VAL A 56 14.70 0.51 -2.79
C VAL A 56 14.81 0.17 -4.27
N LYS A 57 14.07 -0.82 -4.76
CA LYS A 57 13.98 -1.17 -6.19
C LYS A 57 13.15 -0.18 -7.00
N LYS A 58 12.22 0.54 -6.35
CA LYS A 58 11.40 1.59 -6.97
C LYS A 58 12.20 2.89 -7.05
N ARG A 59 12.82 3.31 -5.94
CA ARG A 59 13.65 4.53 -5.85
C ARG A 59 14.49 4.54 -4.58
N LEU A 60 15.66 5.17 -4.61
CA LEU A 60 16.49 5.47 -3.44
C LEU A 60 16.14 6.82 -2.79
N PRO A 61 16.49 7.06 -1.51
CA PRO A 61 16.12 8.29 -0.78
C PRO A 61 16.91 9.56 -1.15
N GLU A 62 17.61 9.58 -2.31
CA GLU A 62 18.29 10.75 -2.89
C GLU A 62 19.15 11.55 -1.88
N GLY A 63 19.91 10.85 -1.03
CA GLY A 63 20.83 11.48 -0.07
C GLY A 63 20.17 12.04 1.20
N LYS A 64 18.93 11.66 1.49
CA LYS A 64 18.25 11.97 2.76
C LYS A 64 18.40 10.82 3.76
N GLU A 65 18.46 11.19 5.03
CA GLU A 65 18.32 10.24 6.12
C GLU A 65 16.86 9.77 6.21
N VAL A 66 16.68 8.47 6.39
CA VAL A 66 15.38 7.79 6.34
C VAL A 66 15.32 6.68 7.36
N ILE A 67 14.12 6.20 7.66
CA ILE A 67 13.93 4.92 8.34
C ILE A 67 14.02 3.84 7.26
N ALA A 68 14.99 2.95 7.36
CA ALA A 68 15.17 1.81 6.47
C ALA A 68 14.73 0.50 7.14
N GLN A 69 14.26 -0.46 6.36
CA GLN A 69 13.93 -1.81 6.82
C GLN A 69 14.61 -2.87 5.96
N ASN A 70 15.18 -3.89 6.59
CA ASN A 70 15.71 -5.07 5.89
C ASN A 70 14.68 -6.18 5.72
N LYS A 71 15.04 -7.20 4.94
CA LYS A 71 14.18 -8.38 4.69
C LYS A 71 13.73 -9.12 5.97
N ASP A 72 14.46 -8.96 7.07
CA ASP A 72 14.21 -9.62 8.35
C ASP A 72 13.32 -8.76 9.28
N GLY A 73 12.90 -7.57 8.81
CA GLY A 73 12.02 -6.65 9.54
C GLY A 73 12.76 -5.73 10.53
N GLU A 74 14.09 -5.80 10.58
CA GLU A 74 14.91 -4.90 11.40
C GLU A 74 14.95 -3.51 10.77
N MET A 75 14.99 -2.48 11.61
CA MET A 75 14.96 -1.08 11.17
C MET A 75 16.17 -0.30 11.66
N LEU A 76 16.65 0.61 10.81
CA LEU A 76 17.74 1.54 11.12
C LEU A 76 17.44 2.90 10.50
N ILE A 77 17.70 3.97 11.25
CA ILE A 77 17.72 5.33 10.72
C ILE A 77 19.11 5.61 10.15
N GLY A 78 19.18 6.03 8.89
CA GLY A 78 20.44 6.33 8.23
C GLY A 78 20.29 6.61 6.73
N TYR A 79 21.40 6.51 6.01
CA TYR A 79 21.46 6.72 4.56
C TYR A 79 21.44 5.39 3.82
N VAL A 80 20.51 5.25 2.86
CA VAL A 80 20.39 4.03 2.05
C VAL A 80 21.06 4.20 0.69
N TYR A 81 21.89 3.24 0.33
CA TYR A 81 22.53 3.16 -0.99
C TYR A 81 22.74 1.70 -1.41
N TYR A 82 23.12 1.50 -2.66
CA TYR A 82 23.47 0.19 -3.20
C TYR A 82 24.99 -0.03 -3.09
N SER A 83 25.40 -1.13 -2.46
CA SER A 83 26.79 -1.55 -2.41
C SER A 83 27.10 -2.43 -3.61
N GLU A 84 27.94 -1.95 -4.53
CA GLU A 84 28.37 -2.73 -5.69
C GLU A 84 29.24 -3.94 -5.29
N GLU A 85 30.04 -3.80 -4.23
CA GLU A 85 30.92 -4.87 -3.73
C GLU A 85 30.13 -6.05 -3.16
N MET A 86 29.06 -5.76 -2.42
CA MET A 86 28.26 -6.77 -1.73
C MET A 86 27.01 -7.19 -2.49
N GLU A 87 26.68 -6.48 -3.59
CA GLU A 87 25.49 -6.69 -4.41
C GLU A 87 24.14 -6.61 -3.65
N TRP A 88 24.05 -5.69 -2.68
CA TRP A 88 22.81 -5.41 -1.95
C TRP A 88 22.64 -3.93 -1.59
N TYR A 89 21.43 -3.58 -1.17
CA TYR A 89 21.17 -2.29 -0.53
C TYR A 89 21.49 -2.36 0.97
N GLU A 90 22.12 -1.31 1.48
CA GLU A 90 22.45 -1.16 2.89
C GLU A 90 22.05 0.22 3.40
N CYS A 91 21.78 0.31 4.70
CA CYS A 91 21.56 1.54 5.42
C CYS A 91 22.72 1.75 6.38
N VAL A 92 23.34 2.92 6.36
CA VAL A 92 24.47 3.24 7.22
C VAL A 92 24.15 4.46 8.08
N SER A 93 24.46 4.31 9.36
CA SER A 93 24.51 5.36 10.38
C SER A 93 25.95 5.46 10.90
N GLU A 94 26.26 6.43 11.77
CA GLU A 94 27.63 6.65 12.23
C GLU A 94 28.33 5.43 12.87
N SER A 95 27.58 4.54 13.52
CA SER A 95 28.15 3.40 14.26
C SER A 95 27.48 2.06 13.98
N MET A 96 26.44 2.04 13.14
CA MET A 96 25.69 0.83 12.80
C MET A 96 25.42 0.78 11.31
N TYR A 97 25.37 -0.44 10.78
CA TYR A 97 24.98 -0.74 9.42
C TYR A 97 23.86 -1.77 9.43
N LEU A 98 22.93 -1.63 8.48
CA LEU A 98 21.85 -2.58 8.22
C LEU A 98 22.01 -3.09 6.80
N THR A 99 22.18 -4.40 6.63
CA THR A 99 22.33 -5.03 5.31
C THR A 99 20.98 -5.51 4.77
N ASN A 100 20.93 -5.87 3.49
CA ASN A 100 19.73 -6.44 2.86
C ASN A 100 18.48 -5.54 2.99
N VAL A 101 18.66 -4.22 2.87
CA VAL A 101 17.56 -3.24 2.93
C VAL A 101 16.61 -3.45 1.75
N ILE A 102 15.31 -3.46 2.01
CA ILE A 102 14.26 -3.68 0.99
C ILE A 102 13.33 -2.48 0.80
N ALA A 103 13.18 -1.64 1.82
CA ALA A 103 12.30 -0.49 1.79
C ALA A 103 12.79 0.62 2.75
N TRP A 104 12.31 1.84 2.51
CA TRP A 104 12.57 3.01 3.35
C TRP A 104 11.36 3.94 3.42
N GLN A 105 11.27 4.78 4.45
CA GLN A 105 10.28 5.85 4.57
C GLN A 105 10.95 7.15 5.06
N PRO A 106 10.43 8.34 4.72
CA PRO A 106 10.94 9.60 5.26
C PRO A 106 10.84 9.62 6.79
N LEU A 107 11.71 10.40 7.44
CA LEU A 107 11.55 10.68 8.86
C LEU A 107 10.21 11.39 9.13
N PRO A 108 9.56 11.12 10.27
CA PRO A 108 8.35 11.83 10.67
C PRO A 108 8.64 13.31 10.88
N GLU A 109 7.60 14.14 10.76
CA GLU A 109 7.69 15.55 11.10
C GLU A 109 8.17 15.74 12.55
N PRO A 110 9.02 16.76 12.82
CA PRO A 110 9.49 17.03 14.17
C PRO A 110 8.33 17.25 15.14
N TYR A 111 8.51 16.79 16.39
CA TYR A 111 7.56 17.05 17.47
C TYR A 111 7.36 18.56 17.67
N LYS A 112 6.09 18.98 17.76
CA LYS A 112 5.70 20.35 18.08
C LYS A 112 5.03 20.36 19.45
N GLU A 113 5.67 21.01 20.42
CA GLU A 113 5.06 21.29 21.71
C GLU A 113 3.95 22.35 21.53
N GLY A 114 2.78 22.11 22.12
CA GLY A 114 1.57 22.92 21.95
C GLY A 114 1.42 24.03 22.98
#